data_AF-A0A9P8U003-F1
#
_entry.id   AF-A0A9P8U003-F1
#
_cell.length_a   1.000
_cell.length_b   1.000
_cell.length_c   1.000
_cell.angle_alpha   90.00
_cell.angle_beta   90.00
_cell.angle_gamma   90.00
#
_symmetry.space_group_name_H-M   'P 1'
#
loop_
_entity.id
_entity.type
_entity.pdbx_description
1 polymer ?
#
loop_
_entity_poly.entity_id
_entity_poly.type
_entity_poly.pdbx_seq_one_letter_code
_entity_poly.pdbx_strand_id
1 'polypeptide(L)'
;MFAGLQNPRNIAAQLMNFGLVLSTAFMMWKGLSVVADSPSPIVVVLSGSMEPAFQRGDLLFLWNRELFGETSVGEIVVYNVKDKDIPIVHRIVRKFGHGYARGQDYLERSDIIGSVVAYVPFVGYVTILLSEYPWLKTVMLGIMGLMVVLQRE
;
A
#
# COMPACT_ATOMS: atom_id res chain seq x y z
N MET A 1 7.24 -17.22 37.58
CA MET A 1 7.00 -16.37 36.39
C MET A 1 6.96 -17.14 35.05
N PHE A 2 7.46 -18.38 34.95
CA PHE A 2 7.39 -19.21 33.72
C PHE A 2 6.40 -20.39 33.75
N ALA A 3 5.61 -20.56 34.81
CA ALA A 3 4.76 -21.74 35.02
C ALA A 3 3.59 -21.90 34.02
N GLY A 4 3.24 -20.84 33.27
CA GLY A 4 2.18 -20.89 32.25
C GLY A 4 2.61 -21.49 30.91
N LEU A 5 3.92 -21.62 30.65
CA LEU A 5 4.46 -22.30 29.46
C LEU A 5 4.30 -23.83 29.53
N GLN A 6 3.81 -24.37 30.66
CA GLN A 6 3.74 -25.81 30.89
C GLN A 6 2.44 -26.44 30.38
N ASN A 7 1.39 -25.64 30.14
CA ASN A 7 0.11 -26.14 29.64
C ASN A 7 0.04 -25.97 28.10
N PRO A 8 0.14 -27.07 27.32
CA PRO A 8 0.18 -27.00 25.86
C PRO A 8 -1.09 -26.37 25.26
N ARG A 9 -2.22 -26.48 25.94
CA ARG A 9 -3.49 -25.86 25.56
C ARG A 9 -3.43 -24.32 25.58
N ASN A 10 -2.79 -23.73 26.58
CA ASN A 10 -2.72 -22.27 26.72
C ASN A 10 -1.77 -21.67 25.68
N ILE A 11 -0.67 -22.37 25.39
CA ILE A 11 0.23 -22.00 24.28
C ILE A 11 -0.49 -22.09 22.94
N ALA A 12 -1.23 -23.18 22.69
CA ALA A 12 -2.00 -23.34 21.47
C ALA A 12 -3.04 -22.22 21.29
N ALA A 13 -3.75 -21.85 22.35
CA ALA A 13 -4.72 -20.75 22.33
C ALA A 13 -4.04 -19.40 22.05
N GLN A 14 -2.89 -19.11 22.68
CA GLN A 14 -2.13 -17.88 22.42
C GLN A 14 -1.62 -17.80 20.98
N LEU A 15 -1.10 -18.89 20.44
CA LEU A 15 -0.68 -18.97 19.04
C LEU A 15 -1.86 -18.79 18.08
N MET A 16 -3.02 -19.36 18.40
CA MET A 16 -4.22 -19.21 17.59
C MET A 16 -4.74 -17.77 17.62
N ASN A 17 -4.77 -17.11 18.78
CA ASN A 17 -5.13 -15.70 18.91
C ASN A 17 -4.16 -14.79 18.14
N PHE A 18 -2.85 -15.05 18.23
CA PHE A 18 -1.86 -14.34 17.45
C PHE A 18 -2.09 -14.50 15.94
N GLY A 19 -2.30 -15.75 15.50
CA GLY A 19 -2.64 -16.07 14.12
C GLY A 19 -3.92 -15.39 13.66
N LEU A 20 -4.94 -15.29 14.51
CA LEU A 20 -6.18 -14.58 14.24
C LEU A 20 -5.93 -13.07 14.02
N VAL A 21 -5.15 -12.43 14.90
CA VAL A 21 -4.80 -11.00 14.76
C VAL A 21 -4.07 -10.75 13.44
N LEU A 22 -3.04 -11.55 13.12
CA LEU A 22 -2.32 -11.41 11.84
C LEU A 22 -3.24 -11.66 10.64
N SER A 23 -4.11 -12.67 10.72
CA SER A 23 -5.04 -13.00 9.64
C SER A 23 -6.08 -11.90 9.43
N THR A 24 -6.62 -11.30 10.48
CA THR A 24 -7.60 -10.20 10.37
C THR A 24 -6.97 -8.95 9.74
N ALA A 25 -5.74 -8.60 10.13
CA ALA A 25 -5.00 -7.51 9.50
C ALA A 25 -4.74 -7.79 8.00
N PHE A 26 -4.33 -9.01 7.67
CA PHE A 26 -4.11 -9.41 6.28
C PHE A 26 -5.40 -9.43 5.44
N MET A 27 -6.50 -9.95 5.99
CA MET A 27 -7.80 -9.97 5.34
C MET A 27 -8.33 -8.54 5.11
N MET A 28 -8.11 -7.63 6.06
CA MET A 28 -8.46 -6.22 5.89
C MET A 28 -7.69 -5.60 4.72
N TRP A 29 -6.37 -5.82 4.65
CA TRP A 29 -5.54 -5.33 3.54
C TRP A 29 -6.00 -5.91 2.19
N LYS A 30 -6.21 -7.23 2.11
CA LYS A 30 -6.69 -7.89 0.89
C LYS A 30 -8.10 -7.45 0.50
N GLY A 31 -8.98 -7.24 1.47
CA GLY A 31 -10.30 -6.68 1.26
C GLY A 31 -10.22 -5.31 0.61
N LEU A 32 -9.35 -4.42 1.11
CA LEU A 32 -9.13 -3.11 0.50
C LEU A 32 -8.59 -3.22 -0.94
N SER A 33 -7.63 -4.11 -1.19
CA SER A 33 -7.11 -4.36 -2.55
C SER A 33 -8.22 -4.79 -3.53
N VAL A 34 -9.12 -5.69 -3.11
CA VAL A 34 -10.23 -6.18 -3.95
C VAL A 34 -11.31 -5.10 -4.14
N VAL A 35 -11.58 -4.30 -3.10
CA VAL A 35 -12.54 -3.19 -3.18
C VAL A 35 -12.02 -2.10 -4.11
N ALA A 36 -10.74 -1.74 -4.03
CA ALA A 36 -10.14 -0.74 -4.90
C ALA A 36 -9.81 -1.27 -6.31
N ASP A 37 -9.91 -2.59 -6.53
CA ASP A 37 -9.45 -3.29 -7.74
C ASP A 37 -7.98 -2.99 -8.10
N SER A 38 -7.17 -2.82 -7.06
CA SER A 38 -5.78 -2.39 -7.19
C SER A 38 -4.87 -3.31 -6.37
N PRO A 39 -3.73 -3.76 -6.92
CA PRO A 39 -2.77 -4.57 -6.17
C PRO A 39 -2.19 -3.81 -4.96
N SER A 40 -2.12 -2.48 -5.04
CA SER A 40 -1.63 -1.61 -3.97
C SER A 40 -2.53 -0.38 -3.83
N PRO A 41 -3.65 -0.48 -3.08
CA PRO A 41 -4.61 0.61 -2.95
C PRO A 41 -4.08 1.83 -2.19
N ILE A 42 -2.96 1.70 -1.49
CA ILE A 42 -2.32 2.77 -0.73
C ILE A 42 -0.86 2.86 -1.17
N VAL A 43 -0.42 4.06 -1.53
CA VAL A 43 0.98 4.34 -1.93
C VAL A 43 1.47 5.63 -1.29
N VAL A 44 2.79 5.80 -1.16
CA VAL A 44 3.39 7.00 -0.59
C VAL A 44 4.24 7.71 -1.64
N VAL A 45 4.15 9.05 -1.68
CA VAL A 45 4.97 9.89 -2.56
C VAL A 45 6.39 9.98 -2.02
N LEU A 46 7.35 9.48 -2.80
CA LEU A 46 8.76 9.45 -2.44
C LEU A 46 9.55 10.69 -2.92
N SER A 47 9.07 11.38 -3.96
CA SER A 47 9.75 12.52 -4.59
C SER A 47 8.79 13.68 -4.85
N GLY A 48 9.33 14.91 -4.90
CA GLY A 48 8.56 16.13 -5.19
C GLY A 48 8.31 16.40 -6.67
N SER A 49 8.30 15.39 -7.55
CA SER A 49 8.13 15.62 -9.00
C SER A 49 6.74 16.12 -9.39
N MET A 50 5.77 15.97 -8.49
CA MET A 50 4.38 16.42 -8.67
C MET A 50 4.06 17.70 -7.88
N GLU A 51 5.07 18.45 -7.42
CA GLU A 51 4.84 19.75 -6.81
C GLU A 51 4.26 20.75 -7.84
N PRO A 52 3.22 21.53 -7.49
CA PRO A 52 2.67 21.77 -6.15
C PRO A 52 1.51 20.84 -5.73
N ALA A 53 1.10 19.88 -6.56
CA ALA A 53 -0.07 19.04 -6.30
C ALA A 53 0.15 18.01 -5.18
N PHE A 54 1.32 17.37 -5.16
CA PHE A 54 1.74 16.46 -4.09
C PHE A 54 3.15 16.75 -3.65
N GLN A 55 3.39 16.60 -2.36
CA GLN A 55 4.70 16.74 -1.73
C GLN A 55 5.22 15.37 -1.31
N ARG A 56 6.54 15.28 -1.10
CA ARG A 56 7.15 14.09 -0.51
C ARG A 56 6.52 13.79 0.85
N GLY A 57 6.14 12.53 1.07
CA GLY A 57 5.49 12.09 2.30
C GLY A 57 3.97 12.17 2.27
N ASP A 58 3.34 12.52 1.15
CA ASP A 58 1.89 12.38 0.98
C ASP A 58 1.51 10.90 0.82
N LEU A 59 0.48 10.47 1.55
CA LEU A 59 -0.12 9.15 1.43
C LEU A 59 -1.28 9.23 0.44
N LEU A 60 -1.23 8.47 -0.65
CA LEU A 60 -2.25 8.46 -1.69
C LEU A 60 -3.12 7.21 -1.60
N PHE A 61 -4.42 7.40 -1.75
CA PHE A 61 -5.40 6.33 -1.91
C PHE A 61 -5.73 6.16 -3.39
N LEU A 62 -5.52 4.95 -3.87
CA LEU A 62 -5.73 4.56 -5.26
C LEU A 62 -7.04 3.82 -5.42
N TRP A 63 -7.66 4.07 -6.57
CA TRP A 63 -8.90 3.46 -6.96
C TRP A 63 -8.85 3.11 -8.44
N ASN A 64 -9.02 1.83 -8.76
CA ASN A 64 -8.90 1.33 -10.12
C ASN A 64 -10.23 0.80 -10.67
N ARG A 65 -11.29 0.72 -9.85
CA ARG A 65 -12.62 0.44 -10.40
C ARG A 65 -13.03 1.61 -11.28
N GLU A 66 -13.58 1.30 -12.45
CA GLU A 66 -14.13 2.22 -13.46
C GLU A 66 -15.37 3.01 -12.94
N LEU A 67 -15.39 3.41 -11.67
CA LEU A 67 -16.53 4.00 -10.98
C LEU A 67 -16.99 5.34 -11.59
N PHE A 68 -16.12 6.00 -12.36
CA PHE A 68 -16.40 7.27 -13.04
C PHE A 68 -16.15 7.22 -14.57
N GLY A 69 -16.01 6.01 -15.14
CA GLY A 69 -15.62 5.80 -16.54
C GLY A 69 -14.11 5.57 -16.72
N GLU A 70 -13.67 5.35 -17.97
CA GLU A 70 -12.25 5.17 -18.28
C GLU A 70 -11.43 6.40 -17.85
N THR A 71 -10.32 6.18 -17.15
CA THR A 71 -9.39 7.17 -16.58
C THR A 71 -9.20 8.41 -17.44
N SER A 72 -9.80 9.55 -17.09
CA SER A 72 -9.91 10.72 -17.98
C SER A 72 -8.65 11.60 -18.06
N VAL A 73 -8.60 12.45 -19.11
CA VAL A 73 -7.55 13.48 -19.20
C VAL A 73 -7.69 14.43 -18.01
N GLY A 74 -6.58 14.73 -17.34
CA GLY A 74 -6.54 15.56 -16.14
C GLY A 74 -6.53 14.78 -14.83
N GLU A 75 -6.85 13.48 -14.84
CA GLU A 75 -6.72 12.62 -13.66
C GLU A 75 -5.26 12.35 -13.31
N ILE A 76 -5.01 12.10 -12.03
CA ILE A 76 -3.70 11.70 -11.52
C ILE A 76 -3.73 10.19 -11.35
N VAL A 77 -2.82 9.51 -12.04
CA VAL A 77 -2.71 8.05 -11.97
C VAL A 77 -1.35 7.61 -11.48
N VAL A 78 -1.37 6.42 -10.90
CA VAL A 78 -0.18 5.69 -10.52
C VAL A 78 -0.02 4.51 -11.46
N TYR A 79 1.14 4.38 -12.07
CA TYR A 79 1.43 3.32 -13.03
C TYR A 79 2.83 2.77 -12.85
N ASN A 80 3.03 1.54 -13.31
CA ASN A 80 4.33 0.89 -13.37
C ASN A 80 5.01 1.18 -14.70
N VAL A 81 6.33 1.39 -14.66
CA VAL A 81 7.17 1.48 -15.86
C VAL A 81 7.98 0.20 -15.94
N LYS A 82 8.08 -0.40 -17.13
CA LYS A 82 8.78 -1.69 -17.33
C LYS A 82 10.23 -1.68 -16.82
N ASP A 83 10.88 -0.52 -16.87
CA ASP A 83 12.28 -0.33 -16.45
C ASP A 83 12.44 0.23 -15.03
N LYS A 84 11.38 0.29 -14.22
CA LYS A 84 11.45 0.78 -12.83
C LYS A 84 10.61 -0.04 -11.87
N ASP A 85 11.21 -0.41 -10.76
CA ASP A 85 10.55 -1.16 -9.67
C ASP A 85 9.61 -0.28 -8.82
N ILE A 86 9.70 1.04 -8.94
CA ILE A 86 8.92 2.00 -8.16
C ILE A 86 7.85 2.62 -9.05
N PRO A 87 6.56 2.54 -8.67
CA PRO A 87 5.48 3.15 -9.44
C PRO A 87 5.59 4.67 -9.45
N ILE A 88 5.18 5.29 -10.55
CA ILE A 88 5.27 6.73 -10.77
C ILE A 88 3.87 7.34 -10.71
N VAL A 89 3.76 8.51 -10.06
CA VAL A 89 2.54 9.30 -9.97
C VAL A 89 2.62 10.45 -10.99
N HIS A 90 1.70 10.53 -11.94
CA HIS A 90 1.62 11.67 -12.88
C HIS A 90 0.17 11.99 -13.29
N ARG A 91 -0.01 13.20 -13.83
CA ARG A 91 -1.27 13.64 -14.43
C ARG A 91 -1.37 13.21 -15.90
N ILE A 92 -2.52 12.68 -16.29
CA ILE A 92 -2.81 12.34 -17.69
C ILE A 92 -3.01 13.63 -18.49
N VAL A 93 -2.16 13.85 -19.48
CA VAL A 93 -2.23 15.03 -20.35
C VAL A 93 -3.08 14.75 -21.59
N ARG A 94 -3.03 13.53 -22.12
CA ARG A 94 -3.74 13.18 -23.36
C ARG A 94 -4.06 11.69 -23.41
N LYS A 95 -5.24 11.38 -23.94
CA LYS A 95 -5.65 10.02 -24.31
C LYS A 95 -5.41 9.78 -25.78
N PHE A 96 -5.14 8.52 -26.07
CA PHE A 96 -4.71 8.05 -27.36
C PHE A 96 -5.55 6.80 -27.72
N GLY A 97 -6.32 6.84 -28.82
CA GLY A 97 -7.11 5.71 -29.36
C GLY A 97 -6.38 4.92 -30.46
N HIS A 98 -6.81 3.70 -30.78
CA HIS A 98 -6.03 2.76 -31.61
C HIS A 98 -5.51 3.34 -32.95
N GLY A 99 -4.18 3.37 -33.13
CA GLY A 99 -3.50 3.71 -34.40
C GLY A 99 -2.31 4.66 -34.26
N TYR A 100 -1.25 4.26 -33.55
CA TYR A 100 -0.09 5.13 -33.28
C TYR A 100 1.11 4.92 -34.20
N ALA A 101 1.79 6.04 -34.48
CA ALA A 101 3.09 6.04 -35.14
C ALA A 101 4.14 5.33 -34.25
N ARG A 102 4.97 4.49 -34.87
CA ARG A 102 6.07 3.76 -34.21
C ARG A 102 7.08 4.76 -33.60
N GLY A 103 7.45 4.54 -32.33
CA GLY A 103 8.57 5.23 -31.69
C GLY A 103 8.22 6.18 -30.53
N GLN A 104 7.00 6.16 -30.01
CA GLN A 104 6.64 6.85 -28.76
C GLN A 104 6.27 5.82 -27.68
N ASP A 105 6.74 6.04 -26.45
CA ASP A 105 6.39 5.23 -25.30
C ASP A 105 5.00 5.63 -24.79
N TYR A 106 4.06 4.70 -24.84
CA TYR A 106 2.71 4.87 -24.31
C TYR A 106 2.48 3.87 -23.18
N LEU A 107 1.74 4.29 -22.16
CA LEU A 107 1.31 3.42 -21.09
C LEU A 107 0.06 2.68 -21.52
N GLU A 108 0.09 1.37 -21.39
CA GLU A 108 -1.12 0.57 -21.58
C GLU A 108 -1.98 0.63 -20.33
N ARG A 109 -3.27 0.34 -20.49
CA ARG A 109 -4.20 0.34 -19.36
C ARG A 109 -3.83 -0.70 -18.30
N SER A 110 -3.16 -1.80 -18.69
CA SER A 110 -2.63 -2.81 -17.77
C SER A 110 -1.51 -2.31 -16.87
N ASP A 111 -0.80 -1.25 -17.27
CA ASP A 111 0.31 -0.69 -16.49
C ASP A 111 -0.21 0.25 -15.38
N ILE A 112 -1.48 0.66 -15.45
CA ILE A 112 -2.13 1.56 -14.49
C ILE A 112 -2.54 0.76 -13.25
N ILE A 113 -2.03 1.17 -12.08
CA ILE A 113 -2.37 0.58 -10.77
C ILE A 113 -3.70 1.15 -10.26
N GLY A 114 -3.97 2.43 -10.54
CA GLY A 114 -5.20 3.11 -10.16
C GLY A 114 -5.10 4.63 -10.25
N SER A 115 -6.25 5.29 -10.17
CA SER A 115 -6.41 6.75 -10.10
C SER A 115 -6.40 7.22 -8.64
N VAL A 116 -5.79 8.37 -8.37
CA VAL A 116 -5.71 8.95 -7.03
C VAL A 116 -7.04 9.61 -6.68
N VAL A 117 -7.73 9.10 -5.65
CA VAL A 117 -9.04 9.61 -5.21
C VAL A 117 -8.92 10.50 -3.98
N ALA A 118 -8.01 10.16 -3.07
CA ALA A 118 -7.79 10.91 -1.85
C ALA A 118 -6.30 10.88 -1.48
N TYR A 119 -5.89 11.85 -0.68
CA TYR A 119 -4.57 11.85 -0.09
C TYR A 119 -4.58 12.42 1.33
N VAL A 120 -3.59 12.02 2.13
CA VAL A 120 -3.35 12.56 3.47
C VAL A 120 -1.92 13.11 3.50
N PRO A 121 -1.75 14.41 3.73
CA PRO A 121 -0.44 15.04 3.67
C PRO A 121 0.45 14.61 4.85
N PHE A 122 1.77 14.54 4.60
CA PHE A 122 2.83 14.25 5.58
C PHE A 122 2.80 12.87 6.28
N VAL A 123 1.69 12.12 6.27
CA VAL A 123 1.57 10.81 6.96
C VAL A 123 2.50 9.76 6.37
N GLY A 124 2.80 9.84 5.09
CA GLY A 124 3.73 8.97 4.39
C GLY A 124 5.16 9.01 4.96
N TYR A 125 5.57 10.07 5.66
CA TYR A 125 6.87 10.11 6.33
C TYR A 125 7.02 8.99 7.37
N VAL A 126 5.94 8.56 8.03
CA VAL A 126 5.98 7.41 8.96
C VAL A 126 6.34 6.13 8.21
N THR A 127 5.74 5.93 7.04
CA THR A 127 6.00 4.75 6.20
C THR A 127 7.41 4.78 5.62
N ILE A 128 7.88 5.95 5.19
CA ILE A 128 9.25 6.16 4.72
C ILE A 128 10.25 5.85 5.84
N LEU A 129 10.03 6.37 7.04
CA LEU A 129 10.87 6.12 8.22
C LEU A 129 10.96 4.62 8.54
N LEU A 130 9.82 3.92 8.54
CA LEU A 130 9.78 2.47 8.75
C LEU A 130 10.50 1.69 7.64
N SER A 131 10.55 2.23 6.42
CA SER A 131 11.26 1.62 5.30
C SER A 131 12.77 1.88 5.35
N GLU A 132 13.18 3.10 5.71
CA GLU A 132 14.59 3.50 5.82
C GLU A 132 15.29 2.87 7.04
N TYR A 133 14.52 2.57 8.10
CA TYR A 133 15.02 1.93 9.31
C TYR A 133 14.40 0.55 9.53
N PRO A 134 14.94 -0.52 8.90
CA PRO A 134 14.42 -1.88 9.05
C PRO A 134 14.33 -2.36 10.51
N TRP A 135 15.22 -1.87 11.38
CA TRP A 135 15.23 -2.21 12.80
C TRP A 135 13.94 -1.78 13.52
N LEU A 136 13.28 -0.69 13.08
CA LEU A 136 12.00 -0.27 13.66
C LEU A 136 10.91 -1.32 13.43
N LYS A 137 10.83 -1.89 12.23
CA LYS A 137 9.87 -2.98 11.93
C LYS A 137 10.12 -4.20 12.80
N THR A 138 11.39 -4.58 12.98
CA THR A 138 11.76 -5.72 13.84
C THR A 138 11.38 -5.48 15.30
N VAL A 139 11.63 -4.28 15.83
CA VAL A 139 11.23 -3.90 17.20
C VAL A 139 9.71 -3.92 17.34
N MET A 140 8.95 -3.39 16.39
CA MET A 140 7.49 -3.41 16.41
C MET A 140 6.93 -4.84 16.46
N LEU A 141 7.45 -5.73 15.61
CA LEU A 141 7.06 -7.16 15.62
C LEU A 141 7.44 -7.84 16.94
N GLY A 142 8.60 -7.51 17.50
CA GLY A 142 9.04 -7.99 18.81
C GLY A 142 8.13 -7.54 19.95
N ILE A 143 7.72 -6.25 19.96
CA ILE A 143 6.78 -5.70 20.95
C ILE A 143 5.41 -6.35 20.79
N MET A 144 4.90 -6.52 19.56
CA MET A 144 3.63 -7.22 19.34
C MET A 144 3.68 -8.66 19.86
N GLY A 145 4.75 -9.40 19.56
CA GLY A 145 4.93 -10.76 20.08
C GLY A 145 5.01 -10.80 21.60
N LEU A 146 5.76 -9.89 22.21
CA LEU A 146 5.87 -9.78 23.67
C LEU A 146 4.52 -9.41 24.31
N MET A 147 3.81 -8.43 23.74
CA MET A 147 2.49 -8.00 24.21
C MET A 147 1.52 -9.17 24.21
N VAL A 148 1.49 -9.99 23.15
CA VAL A 148 0.62 -11.18 23.08
C VAL A 148 0.97 -12.21 24.14
N VAL A 149 2.26 -12.36 24.49
CA VAL A 149 2.71 -13.27 25.56
C VAL A 149 2.39 -12.72 26.96
N LEU A 150 2.42 -11.40 27.12
CA LEU A 150 2.13 -10.69 28.38
C LEU A 150 0.62 -10.48 28.60
N GLN A 151 -0.17 -10.36 27.54
CA GLN A 151 -1.62 -10.25 27.54
C GLN A 151 -2.20 -11.64 27.85
N ARG A 152 -2.03 -12.03 29.10
CA ARG A 152 -2.61 -13.24 29.68
C ARG A 152 -4.02 -12.88 30.15
N GLU A 153 -5.01 -13.40 29.45
CA GLU A 153 -6.30 -13.72 30.04
C GLU A 153 -6.33 -15.19 30.47
#